data_AF-A0A1G8S0I3-F1
#
_entry.id   AF-A0A1G8S0I3-F1
#
_cell.length_a   1.000
_cell.length_b   1.000
_cell.length_c   1.000
_cell.angle_alpha   90.00
_cell.angle_beta   90.00
_cell.angle_gamma   90.00
#
_symmetry.space_group_name_H-M   'P 1'
#
loop_
_entity.id
_entity.type
_entity.pdbx_description
1 polymer ?
#
loop_
_entity_poly.entity_id
_entity_poly.type
_entity_poly.pdbx_seq_one_letter_code
_entity_poly.pdbx_strand_id
1 'polypeptide(L)'
;MDVGELTPAQARERFRGGVRTPTAGWCRGWTQANLIAVPKRLRYELLLFAHRNPQACPVLDVGEPGAWSTALFDGDLRTDLPGYRLYRDGRAVADLDDVVAHWRDDLVPFLIGCSFTFERALLAAGVPVRHLEAGTNVPMYVTNVPCEATAGLSGPLVVSMRPVPEELVKTAVEVSGHYPMVHGAPVHVGDPAAIGIRDLARPDHGDPVEVRQGEVPLFWACGVTPQAAVLAGGVEYAIGHLPGHMAVLDARDDDYRVD
;
A
#
# COMPACT_ATOMS: atom_id res chain seq x y z
N MET A 1 -17.32 -9.79 -17.06
CA MET A 1 -17.51 -8.57 -16.25
C MET A 1 -16.12 -8.03 -16.02
N ASP A 2 -15.84 -6.80 -16.47
CA ASP A 2 -14.56 -6.15 -16.20
C ASP A 2 -14.43 -5.93 -14.68
N VAL A 3 -13.34 -6.42 -14.08
CA VAL A 3 -13.10 -6.26 -12.63
C VAL A 3 -12.92 -4.80 -12.23
N GLY A 4 -12.52 -3.95 -13.19
CA GLY A 4 -12.42 -2.51 -13.01
C GLY A 4 -13.77 -1.81 -12.86
N GLU A 5 -14.87 -2.42 -13.29
CA GLU A 5 -16.23 -1.84 -13.22
C GLU A 5 -17.01 -2.29 -11.97
N LEU A 6 -16.43 -3.18 -11.15
CA LEU A 6 -17.06 -3.65 -9.93
C LEU A 6 -17.22 -2.51 -8.92
N THR A 7 -18.33 -2.50 -8.18
CA THR A 7 -18.44 -1.69 -6.97
C THR A 7 -17.57 -2.28 -5.86
N PRO A 8 -17.17 -1.48 -4.85
CA PRO A 8 -16.43 -1.98 -3.69
C PRO A 8 -17.13 -3.17 -3.02
N ALA A 9 -18.44 -3.07 -2.79
CA ALA A 9 -19.23 -4.16 -2.21
C ALA A 9 -19.17 -5.48 -3.04
N GLN A 10 -19.25 -5.39 -4.37
CA GLN A 10 -19.14 -6.55 -5.26
C GLN A 10 -17.74 -7.17 -5.25
N ALA A 11 -16.69 -6.36 -5.15
CA ALA A 11 -15.32 -6.86 -5.02
C ALA A 11 -15.11 -7.54 -3.67
N ARG A 12 -15.52 -6.90 -2.57
CA ARG A 12 -15.46 -7.45 -1.20
C ARG A 12 -16.20 -8.78 -1.08
N GLU A 13 -17.37 -8.92 -1.71
CA GLU A 13 -18.11 -10.18 -1.76
C GLU A 13 -17.31 -11.30 -2.46
N ARG A 14 -16.59 -10.98 -3.55
CA ARG A 14 -15.72 -11.95 -4.23
C ARG A 14 -14.52 -12.36 -3.39
N PHE A 15 -13.88 -11.41 -2.72
CA PHE A 15 -12.74 -11.67 -1.85
C PHE A 15 -13.16 -12.56 -0.67
N ARG A 16 -14.29 -12.25 -0.03
CA ARG A 16 -14.92 -13.10 0.99
C ARG A 16 -15.27 -14.49 0.46
N GLY A 17 -15.63 -14.59 -0.81
CA GLY A 17 -15.86 -15.86 -1.51
C GLY A 17 -14.59 -16.66 -1.85
N GLY A 18 -13.40 -16.18 -1.46
CA GLY A 18 -12.11 -16.87 -1.64
C GLY A 18 -11.33 -16.46 -2.89
N VAL A 19 -11.73 -15.39 -3.59
CA VAL A 19 -10.93 -14.87 -4.71
C VAL A 19 -9.65 -14.25 -4.16
N ARG A 20 -8.51 -14.88 -4.43
CA ARG A 20 -7.16 -14.41 -4.06
C ARG A 20 -6.39 -13.90 -5.27
N THR A 21 -6.22 -12.59 -5.35
CA THR A 21 -5.58 -11.90 -6.49
C THR A 21 -5.04 -10.55 -6.06
N PRO A 22 -4.01 -10.00 -6.73
CA PRO A 22 -3.72 -8.58 -6.68
C PRO A 22 -4.96 -7.75 -7.08
N THR A 23 -5.19 -6.64 -6.39
CA THR A 23 -6.34 -5.73 -6.58
C THR A 23 -6.03 -4.57 -7.51
N ALA A 24 -4.81 -4.49 -8.07
CA ALA A 24 -4.47 -3.51 -9.09
C ALA A 24 -5.47 -3.58 -10.26
N GLY A 25 -6.04 -2.44 -10.64
CA GLY A 25 -7.05 -2.34 -11.69
C GLY A 25 -8.47 -2.80 -11.31
N TRP A 26 -8.70 -3.29 -10.09
CA TRP A 26 -10.06 -3.56 -9.58
C TRP A 26 -10.73 -2.28 -9.12
N CYS A 27 -12.06 -2.19 -9.29
CA CYS A 27 -12.88 -1.08 -8.79
C CYS A 27 -12.32 0.30 -9.18
N ARG A 28 -12.06 0.54 -10.48
CA ARG A 28 -11.44 1.78 -10.97
C ARG A 28 -12.21 3.01 -10.48
N GLY A 29 -11.49 3.98 -9.92
CA GLY A 29 -12.08 5.21 -9.36
C GLY A 29 -12.54 5.08 -7.91
N TRP A 30 -12.28 3.95 -7.25
CA TRP A 30 -12.48 3.76 -5.82
C TRP A 30 -11.13 3.62 -5.13
N THR A 31 -11.04 4.25 -3.95
CA THR A 31 -9.81 4.25 -3.17
C THR A 31 -9.51 2.83 -2.68
N GLN A 32 -8.24 2.45 -2.79
CA GLN A 32 -7.73 1.24 -2.16
C GLN A 32 -6.77 1.62 -1.04
N ALA A 33 -6.76 0.84 0.03
CA ALA A 33 -5.92 1.08 1.19
C ALA A 33 -5.16 -0.17 1.63
N ASN A 34 -3.98 0.07 2.18
CA ASN A 34 -3.21 -0.92 2.91
C ASN A 34 -3.87 -1.13 4.27
N LEU A 35 -4.00 -2.39 4.70
CA LEU A 35 -4.37 -2.72 6.07
C LEU A 35 -3.12 -3.01 6.89
N ILE A 36 -3.07 -2.45 8.10
CA ILE A 36 -2.26 -2.94 9.22
C ILE A 36 -3.07 -2.85 10.52
N ALA A 37 -3.24 -3.97 11.22
CA ALA A 37 -3.92 -4.06 12.50
C ALA A 37 -2.91 -4.42 13.59
N VAL A 38 -2.78 -3.57 14.59
CA VAL A 38 -1.80 -3.70 15.68
C VAL A 38 -2.49 -3.70 17.04
N PRO A 39 -1.92 -4.34 18.08
CA PRO A 39 -2.44 -4.26 19.45
C PRO A 39 -2.65 -2.81 19.91
N LYS A 40 -3.72 -2.55 20.66
CA LYS A 40 -4.14 -1.22 21.15
C LYS A 40 -3.00 -0.43 21.79
N ARG A 41 -2.09 -1.11 22.50
CA ARG A 41 -0.91 -0.48 23.13
C ARG A 41 0.02 0.22 22.14
N LEU A 42 0.00 -0.17 20.86
CA LEU A 42 0.77 0.43 19.77
C LEU A 42 -0.02 1.47 18.97
N ARG A 43 -1.31 1.73 19.26
CA ARG A 43 -2.14 2.70 18.50
C ARG A 43 -1.47 4.06 18.40
N TYR A 44 -1.01 4.61 19.52
CA TYR A 44 -0.38 5.93 19.54
C TYR A 44 1.03 5.94 18.95
N GLU A 45 1.78 4.86 19.12
CA GLU A 45 3.10 4.70 18.48
C GLU A 45 2.96 4.69 16.96
N LEU A 46 1.99 3.95 16.42
CA LEU A 46 1.75 3.90 14.98
C LEU A 46 1.21 5.22 14.43
N LEU A 47 0.33 5.92 15.16
CA LEU A 47 -0.10 7.27 14.80
C LEU A 47 1.08 8.27 14.77
N LEU A 48 1.96 8.22 15.77
CA LEU A 48 3.15 9.08 15.81
C LEU A 48 4.12 8.73 14.69
N PHE A 49 4.35 7.45 14.43
CA PHE A 49 5.17 7.00 13.32
C PHE A 49 4.60 7.48 11.98
N ALA A 50 3.28 7.40 11.82
CA ALA A 50 2.60 7.88 10.62
C ALA A 50 2.72 9.41 10.47
N HIS A 51 2.55 10.15 11.56
CA HIS A 51 2.71 11.60 11.59
C HIS A 51 4.14 12.05 11.22
N ARG A 52 5.16 11.32 11.68
CA ARG A 52 6.56 11.55 11.35
C ARG A 52 6.92 11.15 9.91
N ASN A 53 6.18 10.20 9.34
CA ASN A 53 6.42 9.65 8.01
C ASN A 53 5.17 9.77 7.11
N PRO A 54 4.61 10.98 6.92
CA PRO A 54 3.26 11.16 6.37
C PRO A 54 3.13 10.67 4.93
N GLN A 55 4.22 10.76 4.16
CA GLN A 55 4.24 10.28 2.78
C GLN A 55 4.23 8.74 2.70
N ALA A 56 4.93 8.07 3.60
CA ALA A 56 5.02 6.60 3.63
C ALA A 56 3.83 5.95 4.34
N CYS A 57 3.20 6.68 5.26
CA CYS A 57 2.14 6.18 6.11
C CYS A 57 0.96 7.18 6.17
N PRO A 58 0.36 7.56 5.03
CA PRO A 58 -0.78 8.47 5.05
C PRO A 58 -2.00 7.73 5.62
N VAL A 59 -2.41 8.06 6.85
CA VAL A 59 -3.54 7.41 7.50
C VAL A 59 -4.85 7.95 6.92
N LEU A 60 -5.66 7.05 6.35
CA LEU A 60 -7.00 7.38 5.84
C LEU A 60 -8.07 7.18 6.90
N ASP A 61 -7.97 6.09 7.67
CA ASP A 61 -8.94 5.76 8.70
C ASP A 61 -8.33 4.86 9.79
N VAL A 62 -8.93 4.88 10.98
CA VAL A 62 -8.50 4.08 12.14
C VAL A 62 -9.74 3.56 12.86
N GLY A 63 -9.83 2.24 13.02
CA GLY A 63 -10.90 1.62 13.79
C GLY A 63 -10.68 1.73 15.30
N GLU A 64 -11.71 1.37 16.06
CA GLU A 64 -11.56 1.14 17.50
C GLU A 64 -10.98 -0.25 17.80
N PRO A 65 -10.45 -0.51 19.01
CA PRO A 65 -9.96 -1.84 19.38
C PRO A 65 -11.02 -2.93 19.16
N GLY A 66 -10.62 -4.00 18.47
CA GLY A 66 -11.48 -5.13 18.12
C GLY A 66 -12.40 -4.87 16.93
N ALA A 67 -12.44 -3.65 16.41
CA ALA A 67 -13.24 -3.33 15.25
C ALA A 67 -12.75 -4.10 14.02
N TRP A 68 -13.70 -4.59 13.23
CA TRP A 68 -13.50 -5.25 11.95
C TRP A 68 -14.06 -4.43 10.80
N SER A 69 -14.60 -3.24 11.07
CA SER A 69 -15.02 -2.25 10.09
C SER A 69 -14.58 -0.85 10.56
N THR A 70 -14.58 0.10 9.64
CA THR A 70 -14.25 1.51 9.93
C THR A 70 -15.20 2.45 9.17
N ALA A 71 -15.06 3.76 9.32
CA ALA A 71 -15.91 4.72 8.64
C ALA A 71 -15.76 4.67 7.10
N LEU A 72 -14.56 4.35 6.61
CA LEU A 72 -14.25 4.22 5.17
C LEU A 72 -14.35 2.79 4.62
N PHE A 73 -14.69 1.82 5.46
CA PHE A 73 -14.80 0.41 5.06
C PHE A 73 -16.07 -0.22 5.64
N ASP A 74 -17.16 -0.13 4.87
CA ASP A 74 -18.44 -0.76 5.19
C ASP A 74 -18.45 -2.23 4.73
N GLY A 75 -17.58 -3.00 5.38
CA GLY A 75 -17.34 -4.43 5.13
C GLY A 75 -16.69 -5.08 6.34
N ASP A 76 -16.24 -6.33 6.18
CA ASP A 76 -15.51 -7.06 7.21
C ASP A 76 -14.03 -7.17 6.84
N LEU A 77 -13.19 -6.35 7.48
CA LEU A 77 -11.74 -6.33 7.30
C LEU A 77 -11.08 -7.68 7.57
N ARG A 78 -11.76 -8.64 8.19
CA ARG A 78 -11.23 -9.98 8.46
C ARG A 78 -11.36 -10.94 7.28
N THR A 79 -12.24 -10.64 6.32
CA THR A 79 -12.55 -11.52 5.18
C THR A 79 -12.58 -10.82 3.82
N ASP A 80 -12.72 -9.50 3.80
CA ASP A 80 -13.05 -8.75 2.58
C ASP A 80 -11.81 -8.20 1.86
N LEU A 81 -10.62 -8.69 2.20
CA LEU A 81 -9.40 -8.50 1.42
C LEU A 81 -9.04 -9.83 0.75
N PRO A 82 -8.41 -9.82 -0.43
CA PRO A 82 -8.06 -11.06 -1.12
C PRO A 82 -6.91 -11.83 -0.46
N GLY A 83 -6.25 -11.27 0.56
CA GLY A 83 -5.29 -12.00 1.37
C GLY A 83 -4.57 -11.16 2.43
N TYR A 84 -4.12 -11.86 3.47
CA TYR A 84 -3.58 -11.29 4.70
C TYR A 84 -2.22 -11.89 5.05
N ARG A 85 -1.46 -11.16 5.88
CA ARG A 85 -0.21 -11.61 6.47
C ARG A 85 -0.26 -11.47 7.98
N LEU A 86 -0.01 -12.57 8.67
CA LEU A 86 0.12 -12.60 10.11
C LEU A 86 1.58 -12.38 10.52
N TYR A 87 1.80 -11.47 11.45
CA TYR A 87 3.09 -11.17 12.04
C TYR A 87 3.12 -11.58 13.52
N ARG A 88 4.22 -12.21 13.94
CA ARG A 88 4.53 -12.49 15.35
C ARG A 88 5.99 -12.22 15.66
N ASP A 89 6.25 -11.55 16.77
CA ASP A 89 7.61 -11.23 17.27
C ASP A 89 8.53 -10.68 16.17
N GLY A 90 8.03 -9.71 15.39
CA GLY A 90 8.78 -9.09 14.29
C GLY A 90 9.02 -10.00 13.07
N ARG A 91 8.26 -11.08 12.89
CA ARG A 91 8.39 -12.01 11.75
C ARG A 91 7.05 -12.24 11.06
N ALA A 92 7.05 -12.33 9.74
CA ALA A 92 5.92 -12.86 8.97
C ALA A 92 5.85 -14.38 9.21
N VAL A 93 4.72 -14.87 9.74
CA VAL A 93 4.57 -16.28 10.14
C VAL A 93 3.55 -17.05 9.30
N ALA A 94 2.62 -16.37 8.65
CA ALA A 94 1.64 -16.99 7.75
C ALA A 94 1.07 -15.97 6.76
N ASP A 95 0.81 -16.44 5.54
CA ASP A 95 -0.05 -15.79 4.56
C ASP A 95 -1.40 -16.52 4.58
N LEU A 96 -2.50 -15.78 4.68
CA LEU A 96 -3.84 -16.30 4.97
C LEU A 96 -4.88 -15.73 4.01
N ASP A 97 -5.95 -16.48 3.76
CA ASP A 97 -7.08 -16.04 2.93
C ASP A 97 -8.09 -15.21 3.75
N ASP A 98 -8.23 -15.52 5.04
CA ASP A 98 -8.98 -14.73 6.03
C ASP A 98 -8.23 -14.68 7.37
N VAL A 99 -8.67 -13.80 8.26
CA VAL A 99 -8.08 -13.65 9.59
C VAL A 99 -9.10 -13.68 10.72
N VAL A 100 -10.28 -14.26 10.52
CA VAL A 100 -11.35 -14.27 11.55
C VAL A 100 -10.87 -14.94 12.83
N ALA A 101 -10.19 -16.09 12.71
CA ALA A 101 -9.63 -16.83 13.85
C ALA A 101 -8.40 -16.16 14.49
N HIS A 102 -7.83 -15.16 13.82
CA HIS A 102 -6.61 -14.45 14.23
C HIS A 102 -6.89 -13.02 14.70
N TRP A 103 -8.09 -12.50 14.50
CA TRP A 103 -8.46 -11.15 14.88
C TRP A 103 -8.74 -11.09 16.38
N ARG A 104 -7.87 -10.42 17.14
CA ARG A 104 -8.02 -10.24 18.58
C ARG A 104 -8.84 -8.98 18.88
N ASP A 105 -9.53 -8.98 20.02
CA ASP A 105 -10.36 -7.86 20.48
C ASP A 105 -9.55 -6.60 20.84
N ASP A 106 -8.22 -6.71 20.94
CA ASP A 106 -7.34 -5.57 21.19
C ASP A 106 -6.68 -5.03 19.91
N LEU A 107 -6.91 -5.61 18.74
CA LEU A 107 -6.35 -5.08 17.48
C LEU A 107 -7.05 -3.80 17.07
N VAL A 108 -6.26 -2.82 16.66
CA VAL A 108 -6.71 -1.55 16.10
C VAL A 108 -6.36 -1.57 14.61
N PRO A 109 -7.34 -1.64 13.69
CA PRO A 109 -7.07 -1.59 12.26
C PRO A 109 -6.76 -0.16 11.82
N PHE A 110 -5.73 -0.02 10.99
CA PHE A 110 -5.36 1.21 10.30
C PHE A 110 -5.48 0.97 8.80
N LEU A 111 -6.20 1.88 8.14
CA LEU A 111 -6.25 1.98 6.69
C LEU A 111 -5.28 3.07 6.24
N ILE A 112 -4.25 2.68 5.52
CA ILE A 112 -3.17 3.55 5.05
C ILE A 112 -3.30 3.72 3.53
N GLY A 113 -3.22 4.95 3.04
CA GLY A 113 -3.37 5.29 1.63
C GLY A 113 -2.42 4.49 0.74
N CYS A 114 -2.83 4.29 -0.52
CA CYS A 114 -2.13 3.47 -1.49
C CYS A 114 -1.90 4.23 -2.80
N SER A 115 -0.74 4.00 -3.41
CA SER A 115 -0.38 4.60 -4.70
C SER A 115 -1.31 4.22 -5.86
N PHE A 116 -2.10 3.16 -5.72
CA PHE A 116 -3.05 2.74 -6.76
C PHE A 116 -4.06 3.84 -7.09
N THR A 117 -4.37 4.70 -6.13
CA THR A 117 -5.30 5.83 -6.28
C THR A 117 -4.85 6.86 -7.32
N PHE A 118 -3.54 7.11 -7.51
CA PHE A 118 -3.08 8.07 -8.53
C PHE A 118 -2.70 7.43 -9.88
N GLU A 119 -2.73 6.09 -10.02
CA GLU A 119 -2.40 5.43 -11.29
C GLU A 119 -3.37 5.82 -12.40
N ARG A 120 -4.64 6.02 -12.07
CA ARG A 120 -5.64 6.55 -13.01
C ARG A 120 -5.29 7.96 -13.46
N ALA A 121 -4.81 8.81 -12.55
CA ALA A 121 -4.41 10.17 -12.87
C ALA A 121 -3.17 10.20 -13.77
N LEU A 122 -2.19 9.32 -13.50
CA LEU A 122 -1.02 9.12 -14.36
C LEU A 122 -1.45 8.72 -15.78
N LEU A 123 -2.28 7.68 -15.90
CA LEU A 123 -2.79 7.22 -17.20
C LEU A 123 -3.59 8.29 -17.93
N ALA A 124 -4.43 9.05 -17.23
CA ALA A 124 -5.21 10.16 -17.80
C ALA A 124 -4.31 11.31 -18.31
N ALA A 125 -3.14 11.50 -17.68
CA ALA A 125 -2.12 12.45 -18.12
C ALA A 125 -1.15 11.88 -19.18
N GLY A 126 -1.40 10.65 -19.65
CA GLY A 126 -0.57 9.97 -20.65
C GLY A 126 0.70 9.33 -20.11
N VAL A 127 0.89 9.30 -18.78
CA VAL A 127 2.01 8.61 -18.13
C VAL A 127 1.69 7.10 -18.07
N PRO A 128 2.48 6.24 -18.72
CA PRO A 128 2.23 4.80 -18.72
C PRO A 128 2.46 4.18 -17.34
N VAL A 129 1.76 3.09 -17.05
CA VAL A 129 1.90 2.33 -15.79
C VAL A 129 2.21 0.87 -16.14
N ARG A 130 3.51 0.56 -16.21
CA ARG A 130 4.06 -0.70 -16.75
C ARG A 130 3.47 -1.97 -16.15
N HIS A 131 3.25 -2.03 -14.83
CA HIS A 131 2.73 -3.25 -14.20
C HIS A 131 1.26 -3.52 -14.57
N LEU A 132 0.46 -2.46 -14.81
CA LEU A 132 -0.91 -2.60 -15.32
C LEU A 132 -0.92 -3.13 -16.75
N GLU A 133 -0.02 -2.65 -17.60
CA GLU A 133 0.17 -3.16 -18.97
C GLU A 133 0.58 -4.65 -18.98
N ALA A 134 1.43 -5.03 -18.02
CA ALA A 134 1.91 -6.40 -17.87
C ALA A 134 0.93 -7.33 -17.12
N GLY A 135 -0.15 -6.80 -16.52
CA GLY A 135 -1.08 -7.58 -15.70
C GLY A 135 -0.42 -8.17 -14.44
N THR A 136 0.52 -7.43 -13.85
CA THR A 136 1.36 -7.87 -12.72
C THR A 136 1.18 -6.95 -11.52
N ASN A 137 1.63 -7.40 -10.34
CA ASN A 137 1.67 -6.56 -9.16
C ASN A 137 2.87 -5.60 -9.22
N VAL A 138 2.69 -4.36 -8.77
CA VAL A 138 3.75 -3.35 -8.81
C VAL A 138 5.00 -3.84 -8.05
N PRO A 139 6.22 -3.68 -8.60
CA PRO A 139 7.43 -4.02 -7.86
C PRO A 139 7.63 -3.05 -6.71
N MET A 140 7.88 -3.60 -5.54
CA MET A 140 8.17 -2.86 -4.31
C MET A 140 9.51 -3.30 -3.75
N TYR A 141 10.25 -2.34 -3.21
CA TYR A 141 11.61 -2.53 -2.71
C TYR A 141 11.76 -1.93 -1.31
N VAL A 142 12.46 -2.65 -0.46
CA VAL A 142 12.94 -2.18 0.83
C VAL A 142 14.21 -1.36 0.59
N THR A 143 14.18 -0.07 0.94
CA THR A 143 15.31 0.83 0.72
C THR A 143 16.30 0.80 1.89
N ASN A 144 17.46 1.44 1.71
CA ASN A 144 18.37 1.76 2.82
C ASN A 144 18.03 3.08 3.53
N VAL A 145 16.93 3.75 3.14
CA VAL A 145 16.51 5.03 3.72
C VAL A 145 15.68 4.74 4.98
N PRO A 146 16.12 5.17 6.17
CA PRO A 146 15.35 4.95 7.38
C PRO A 146 14.15 5.90 7.46
N CYS A 147 13.02 5.38 7.96
CA CYS A 147 11.93 6.23 8.45
C CYS A 147 12.33 6.93 9.76
N GLU A 148 11.70 8.06 10.05
CA GLU A 148 11.83 8.70 11.36
C GLU A 148 11.12 7.84 12.42
N ALA A 149 11.93 7.17 13.25
CA ALA A 149 11.46 6.19 14.22
C ALA A 149 10.66 6.81 15.38
N THR A 150 9.91 5.97 16.10
CA THR A 150 9.33 6.24 17.41
C THR A 150 9.99 5.36 18.48
N ALA A 151 9.45 5.34 19.70
CA ALA A 151 9.98 4.47 20.75
C ALA A 151 9.71 2.99 20.46
N GLY A 152 8.56 2.67 19.86
CA GLY A 152 8.14 1.30 19.57
C GLY A 152 8.26 0.87 18.11
N LEU A 153 8.48 1.80 17.17
CA LEU A 153 8.49 1.50 15.73
C LEU A 153 9.68 2.14 15.03
N SER A 154 10.38 1.35 14.24
CA SER A 154 11.49 1.79 13.39
C SER A 154 11.56 0.87 12.19
N GLY A 155 11.99 1.38 11.03
CA GLY A 155 12.16 0.54 9.86
C GLY A 155 12.60 1.32 8.64
N PRO A 156 12.99 0.61 7.57
CA PRO A 156 13.28 1.24 6.29
C PRO A 156 12.01 1.73 5.61
N LEU A 157 12.14 2.78 4.81
CA LEU A 157 11.16 3.16 3.82
C LEU A 157 11.02 2.05 2.77
N VAL A 158 9.79 1.67 2.48
CA VAL A 158 9.47 0.79 1.34
C VAL A 158 8.93 1.66 0.21
N VAL A 159 9.40 1.40 -1.00
CA VAL A 159 8.98 2.14 -2.21
C VAL A 159 8.37 1.22 -3.24
N SER A 160 7.40 1.73 -4.00
CA SER A 160 6.95 1.11 -5.26
C SER A 160 7.64 1.79 -6.44
N MET A 161 8.01 1.03 -7.46
CA MET A 161 8.72 1.56 -8.64
C MET A 161 7.85 1.50 -9.89
N ARG A 162 7.86 2.58 -10.67
CA ARG A 162 7.29 2.59 -12.03
C ARG A 162 8.32 3.20 -12.98
N PRO A 163 8.65 2.54 -14.10
CA PRO A 163 9.43 3.16 -15.15
C PRO A 163 8.57 4.18 -15.90
N VAL A 164 9.09 5.38 -16.12
CA VAL A 164 8.40 6.49 -16.78
C VAL A 164 9.28 7.04 -17.90
N PRO A 165 8.77 7.26 -19.13
CA PRO A 165 9.53 7.92 -20.19
C PRO A 165 10.12 9.25 -19.71
N GLU A 166 11.38 9.53 -20.06
CA GLU A 166 12.12 10.70 -19.57
C GLU A 166 11.35 12.02 -19.76
N GLU A 167 10.69 12.17 -20.90
CA GLU A 167 9.89 13.35 -21.25
C GLU A 167 8.61 13.51 -20.40
N LEU A 168 8.16 12.45 -19.74
CA LEU A 168 6.95 12.43 -18.90
C LEU A 168 7.26 12.45 -17.39
N VAL A 169 8.53 12.44 -16.98
CA VAL A 169 8.92 12.44 -15.56
C VAL A 169 8.33 13.63 -14.81
N LYS A 170 8.41 14.84 -15.40
CA LYS A 170 7.85 16.05 -14.80
C LYS A 170 6.33 15.91 -14.60
N THR A 171 5.62 15.44 -15.62
CA THR A 171 4.18 15.20 -15.56
C THR A 171 3.83 14.19 -14.47
N ALA A 172 4.59 13.09 -14.36
CA ALA A 172 4.36 12.07 -13.33
C ALA A 172 4.54 12.63 -11.91
N VAL A 173 5.56 13.46 -11.69
CA VAL A 173 5.81 14.14 -10.40
C VAL A 173 4.66 15.10 -10.06
N GLU A 174 4.27 15.96 -10.99
CA GLU A 174 3.20 16.94 -10.78
C GLU A 174 1.86 16.26 -10.52
N VAL A 175 1.48 15.30 -11.37
CA VAL A 175 0.19 14.60 -11.26
C VAL A 175 0.09 13.84 -9.94
N SER A 176 1.12 13.06 -9.58
CA SER A 176 1.10 12.31 -8.30
C SER A 176 1.21 13.24 -7.08
N GLY A 177 1.84 14.41 -7.23
CA GLY A 177 1.95 15.43 -6.19
C GLY A 177 0.60 15.99 -5.69
N HIS A 178 -0.43 15.99 -6.54
CA HIS A 178 -1.80 16.40 -6.18
C HIS A 178 -2.53 15.40 -5.26
N TYR A 179 -1.87 14.33 -4.81
CA TYR A 179 -2.49 13.28 -4.01
C TYR A 179 -1.68 12.98 -2.72
N PRO A 180 -1.47 13.98 -1.84
CA PRO A 180 -0.58 13.84 -0.66
C PRO A 180 -1.07 12.79 0.34
N MET A 181 -2.38 12.53 0.41
CA MET A 181 -2.97 11.52 1.30
C MET A 181 -2.86 10.07 0.79
N VAL A 182 -2.25 9.84 -0.37
CA VAL A 182 -2.01 8.51 -0.95
C VAL A 182 -0.60 8.40 -1.57
N HIS A 183 0.39 8.88 -0.81
CA HIS A 183 1.84 8.90 -1.08
C HIS A 183 2.39 10.10 -1.87
N GLY A 184 1.56 10.87 -2.57
CA GLY A 184 2.01 12.10 -3.23
C GLY A 184 3.08 11.88 -4.30
N ALA A 185 4.00 12.84 -4.44
CA ALA A 185 5.08 12.83 -5.42
C ALA A 185 6.09 11.65 -5.19
N PRO A 186 6.96 11.32 -6.17
CA PRO A 186 8.03 10.35 -5.95
C PRO A 186 8.97 10.79 -4.81
N VAL A 187 9.41 9.83 -4.01
CA VAL A 187 10.48 10.03 -2.99
C VAL A 187 11.87 9.93 -3.59
N HIS A 188 12.01 9.29 -4.75
CA HIS A 188 13.28 9.17 -5.47
C HIS A 188 13.05 9.04 -6.97
N VAL A 189 13.98 9.57 -7.77
CA VAL A 189 13.94 9.55 -9.24
C VAL A 189 15.32 9.17 -9.76
N GLY A 190 15.38 8.18 -10.66
CA GLY A 190 16.62 7.78 -11.32
C GLY A 190 17.32 6.62 -10.63
N ASP A 191 18.60 6.79 -10.28
CA ASP A 191 19.50 5.69 -9.92
C ASP A 191 19.01 4.89 -8.69
N PRO A 192 18.58 3.63 -8.84
CA PRO A 192 18.10 2.80 -7.74
C PRO A 192 19.14 2.57 -6.64
N ALA A 193 20.44 2.58 -6.97
CA ALA A 193 21.51 2.32 -6.01
C ALA A 193 21.60 3.41 -4.93
N ALA A 194 21.19 4.65 -5.24
CA ALA A 194 21.17 5.76 -4.29
C ALA A 194 20.25 5.51 -3.09
N ILE A 195 19.22 4.67 -3.26
CA ILE A 195 18.30 4.23 -2.20
C ILE A 195 18.49 2.75 -1.83
N GLY A 196 19.66 2.19 -2.15
CA GLY A 196 20.07 0.85 -1.73
C GLY A 196 19.53 -0.30 -2.59
N ILE A 197 18.84 -0.02 -3.68
CA ILE A 197 18.27 -1.03 -4.58
C ILE A 197 19.34 -1.43 -5.60
N ARG A 198 19.81 -2.67 -5.52
CA ARG A 198 20.92 -3.17 -6.36
C ARG A 198 20.48 -3.83 -7.66
N ASP A 199 19.25 -4.35 -7.70
CA ASP A 199 18.73 -5.13 -8.81
C ASP A 199 17.21 -4.95 -8.92
N LEU A 200 16.76 -4.23 -9.96
CA LEU A 200 15.33 -4.01 -10.21
C LEU A 200 14.60 -5.30 -10.63
N ALA A 201 15.30 -6.32 -11.12
CA ALA A 201 14.68 -7.60 -11.48
C ALA A 201 14.32 -8.46 -10.27
N ARG A 202 14.67 -8.03 -9.05
CA ARG A 202 14.44 -8.76 -7.80
C ARG A 202 13.74 -7.88 -6.76
N PRO A 203 12.47 -7.53 -6.97
CA PRO A 203 11.70 -6.79 -5.97
C PRO A 203 11.53 -7.62 -4.69
N ASP A 204 11.43 -6.94 -3.55
CA ASP A 204 11.14 -7.57 -2.26
C ASP A 204 9.67 -8.00 -2.18
N HIS A 205 8.77 -7.27 -2.85
CA HIS A 205 7.37 -7.63 -3.03
C HIS A 205 6.86 -7.29 -4.43
N GLY A 206 5.85 -8.02 -4.89
CA GLY A 206 5.29 -7.86 -6.24
C GLY A 206 6.16 -8.50 -7.31
N ASP A 207 5.98 -8.08 -8.55
CA ASP A 207 6.59 -8.70 -9.71
C ASP A 207 7.55 -7.72 -10.40
N PRO A 208 8.71 -8.19 -10.92
CA PRO A 208 9.61 -7.33 -11.66
C PRO A 208 8.96 -6.84 -12.96
N VAL A 209 9.29 -5.62 -13.36
CA VAL A 209 8.85 -5.05 -14.63
C VAL A 209 10.01 -4.63 -15.51
N GLU A 210 9.80 -4.66 -16.82
CA GLU A 210 10.77 -4.16 -17.79
C GLU A 210 10.93 -2.63 -17.65
N VAL A 211 12.17 -2.17 -17.55
CA VAL A 211 12.55 -0.76 -17.72
C VAL A 211 13.17 -0.63 -19.11
N ARG A 212 12.50 0.07 -20.02
CA ARG A 212 12.92 0.21 -21.41
C ARG A 212 13.93 1.34 -21.58
N GLN A 213 14.64 1.32 -22.70
CA GLN A 213 15.52 2.42 -23.07
C GLN A 213 14.72 3.73 -23.17
N GLY A 214 15.21 4.79 -22.51
CA GLY A 214 14.53 6.08 -22.43
C GLY A 214 13.54 6.20 -21.26
N GLU A 215 13.35 5.15 -20.47
CA GLU A 215 12.56 5.21 -19.24
C GLU A 215 13.45 5.43 -18.01
N VAL A 216 12.94 6.24 -17.09
CA VAL A 216 13.56 6.55 -15.79
C VAL A 216 12.76 5.85 -14.69
N PRO A 217 13.41 5.07 -13.80
CA PRO A 217 12.74 4.52 -12.63
C PRO A 217 12.33 5.65 -11.66
N LEU A 218 11.04 5.76 -11.37
CA LEU A 218 10.51 6.63 -10.32
C LEU A 218 10.04 5.77 -9.15
N PHE A 219 10.31 6.23 -7.93
CA PHE A 219 10.00 5.51 -6.71
C PHE A 219 9.08 6.34 -5.84
N TRP A 220 7.93 5.78 -5.48
CA TRP A 220 6.98 6.38 -4.55
C TRP A 220 7.02 5.64 -3.23
N ALA A 221 6.82 6.36 -2.12
CA ALA A 221 6.61 5.71 -0.84
C ALA A 221 5.44 4.71 -0.94
N CYS A 222 5.50 3.62 -0.19
CA CYS A 222 4.52 2.54 -0.26
C CYS A 222 3.96 2.24 1.13
N GLY A 223 2.65 2.01 1.22
CA GLY A 223 1.94 1.68 2.47
C GLY A 223 2.22 0.28 3.01
N VAL A 224 3.22 -0.42 2.46
CA VAL A 224 3.88 -1.58 3.09
C VAL A 224 4.96 -1.14 4.10
N THR A 225 5.36 0.14 4.11
CA THR A 225 6.31 0.72 5.09
C THR A 225 5.92 0.47 6.56
N PRO A 226 4.64 0.62 6.98
CA PRO A 226 4.20 0.20 8.31
C PRO A 226 4.49 -1.27 8.63
N GLN A 227 4.39 -2.17 7.64
CA GLN A 227 4.68 -3.59 7.83
C GLN A 227 6.18 -3.81 8.04
N ALA A 228 7.03 -3.09 7.30
CA ALA A 228 8.48 -3.09 7.52
C ALA A 228 8.85 -2.55 8.91
N ALA A 229 8.15 -1.52 9.40
CA ALA A 229 8.33 -0.97 10.73
C ALA A 229 7.89 -1.95 11.84
N VAL A 230 6.81 -2.71 11.62
CA VAL A 230 6.36 -3.80 12.51
C VAL A 230 7.40 -4.91 12.61
N LEU A 231 7.98 -5.32 11.48
CA LEU A 231 9.03 -6.33 11.43
C LEU A 231 10.30 -5.87 12.17
N ALA A 232 10.83 -4.70 11.78
CA ALA A 232 12.07 -4.19 12.35
C ALA A 232 11.92 -3.74 13.82
N GLY A 233 10.74 -3.27 14.22
CA GLY A 233 10.41 -2.94 15.61
C GLY A 233 10.17 -4.15 16.53
N GLY A 234 10.17 -5.37 15.99
CA GLY A 234 9.97 -6.57 16.82
C GLY A 234 8.57 -6.67 17.41
N VAL A 235 7.55 -6.15 16.71
CA VAL A 235 6.18 -6.12 17.23
C VAL A 235 5.66 -7.55 17.47
N GLU A 236 5.20 -7.82 18.69
CA GLU A 236 4.75 -9.14 19.17
C GLU A 236 3.65 -9.76 18.28
N TYR A 237 2.74 -8.93 17.78
CA TYR A 237 1.60 -9.39 16.99
C TYR A 237 1.10 -8.27 16.08
N ALA A 238 0.84 -8.57 14.80
CA ALA A 238 0.12 -7.68 13.90
C ALA A 238 -0.51 -8.47 12.75
N ILE A 239 -1.49 -7.89 12.08
CA ILE A 239 -2.08 -8.42 10.85
C ILE A 239 -1.99 -7.35 9.78
N GLY A 240 -1.31 -7.64 8.68
CA GLY A 240 -1.31 -6.79 7.48
C GLY A 240 -2.13 -7.41 6.36
N HIS A 241 -2.42 -6.62 5.34
CA HIS A 241 -2.77 -7.18 4.02
C HIS A 241 -1.53 -7.80 3.35
N LEU A 242 -1.71 -8.76 2.45
CA LEU A 242 -0.63 -9.20 1.56
C LEU A 242 -0.32 -8.09 0.55
N PRO A 243 0.95 -7.79 0.23
CA PRO A 243 1.29 -6.78 -0.76
C PRO A 243 0.51 -6.98 -2.08
N GLY A 244 -0.16 -5.92 -2.53
CA GLY A 244 -1.05 -5.94 -3.71
C GLY A 244 -2.47 -6.46 -3.47
N HIS A 245 -2.82 -6.96 -2.29
CA HIS A 245 -4.15 -7.47 -1.93
C HIS A 245 -4.88 -6.47 -1.04
N MET A 246 -5.26 -5.33 -1.61
CA MET A 246 -5.65 -4.15 -0.84
C MET A 246 -7.09 -4.24 -0.31
N ALA A 247 -7.41 -3.40 0.69
CA ALA A 247 -8.78 -3.11 1.09
C ALA A 247 -9.42 -2.13 0.09
N VAL A 248 -10.50 -2.53 -0.58
CA VAL A 248 -11.25 -1.64 -1.48
C VAL A 248 -12.28 -0.86 -0.67
N LEU A 249 -12.07 0.45 -0.58
CA LEU A 249 -12.84 1.37 0.26
C LEU A 249 -14.11 1.87 -0.46
N ASP A 250 -15.01 2.45 0.32
CA ASP A 250 -16.22 3.12 -0.19
C ASP A 250 -15.97 4.62 -0.50
N ALA A 251 -14.72 5.08 -0.40
CA ALA A 251 -14.29 6.43 -0.77
C ALA A 251 -13.83 6.50 -2.24
N ARG A 252 -13.99 7.65 -2.89
CA ARG A 252 -13.53 7.86 -4.28
C ARG A 252 -12.10 8.35 -4.31
N ASP A 253 -11.36 7.97 -5.35
CA ASP A 253 -9.98 8.45 -5.55
C ASP A 253 -9.91 10.00 -5.56
N ASP A 254 -10.92 10.63 -6.15
CA ASP A 254 -10.99 12.09 -6.31
C ASP A 254 -11.25 12.83 -4.99
N ASP A 255 -11.71 12.14 -3.93
CA ASP A 255 -11.90 12.75 -2.60
C ASP A 255 -10.56 13.14 -1.95
N TYR A 256 -9.44 12.57 -2.43
CA TYR A 256 -8.09 12.81 -1.92
C TYR A 256 -7.22 13.69 -2.82
N ARG A 257 -7.78 14.18 -3.94
CA ARG A 257 -7.07 15.11 -4.82
C ARG A 257 -7.09 16.52 -4.22
N VAL A 258 -5.94 17.17 -4.22
CA VAL A 258 -5.80 18.59 -3.89
C VAL A 258 -5.43 19.38 -5.16
N ASP A 259 -5.97 20.58 -5.29
CA ASP A 259 -5.69 21.49 -6.41
C ASP A 259 -4.39 22.29 -6.19
#